data_AF-A0A7J3D2T3-F1
#
_entry.id   AF-A0A7J3D2T3-F1
#
_cell.length_a   1.000
_cell.length_b   1.000
_cell.length_c   1.000
_cell.angle_alpha   90.00
_cell.angle_beta   90.00
_cell.angle_gamma   90.00
#
_symmetry.space_group_name_H-M   'P 1'
#
loop_
_entity.id
_entity.type
_entity.pdbx_description
1 polymer ?
#
loop_
_entity_poly.entity_id
_entity_poly.type
_entity_poly.pdbx_seq_one_letter_code
_entity_poly.pdbx_strand_id
1 'polypeptide(L)'
;LGNLALIALLVDETDNGFADIYSATVSLQNMYPKRKQWKIGLMIVALSTSLALTIEIAQYTDFLLLIGAAFIPVFGVVFADYFVIRRRAYSAQDFYPEKRMINIIAIISWALGFVTYYYFAYIYAVGGTLPSLAIAFISYTLLSRSERKWKRSQSP
;
A
#
# COMPACT_ATOMS: atom_id res chain seq x y z
N LEU A 1 -36.38 -11.37 -15.51
CA LEU A 1 -35.44 -10.29 -15.11
C LEU A 1 -34.19 -10.81 -14.40
N GLY A 2 -34.28 -11.76 -13.45
CA GLY A 2 -33.12 -12.26 -12.68
C GLY A 2 -31.92 -12.72 -13.51
N ASN A 3 -32.13 -13.50 -14.58
CA ASN A 3 -31.03 -13.97 -15.42
C ASN A 3 -30.29 -12.84 -16.14
N LEU A 4 -31.00 -11.78 -16.54
CA LEU A 4 -30.38 -10.61 -17.17
C LEU A 4 -29.53 -9.83 -16.15
N ALA A 5 -29.99 -9.74 -14.90
CA ALA A 5 -29.24 -9.11 -13.81
C ALA A 5 -27.96 -9.90 -13.47
N LEU A 6 -28.03 -11.24 -13.45
CA LEU A 6 -26.85 -12.08 -13.21
C LEU A 6 -25.81 -11.96 -14.32
N ILE A 7 -26.24 -11.92 -15.59
CA ILE A 7 -25.31 -11.72 -16.71
C ILE A 7 -24.67 -10.34 -16.63
N ALA A 8 -25.46 -9.30 -16.34
CA ALA A 8 -24.92 -7.95 -16.19
C ALA A 8 -23.88 -7.86 -15.06
N LEU A 9 -24.16 -8.50 -13.90
CA LEU A 9 -23.23 -8.58 -12.78
C LEU A 9 -21.95 -9.35 -13.12
N LEU A 10 -22.05 -10.47 -13.83
CA LEU A 10 -20.88 -11.24 -14.26
C LEU A 10 -19.99 -10.44 -15.21
N VAL A 11 -20.59 -9.65 -16.11
CA VAL A 11 -19.84 -8.78 -17.01
C VAL A 11 -19.11 -7.69 -16.21
N ASP A 12 -19.79 -7.03 -15.27
CA ASP A 12 -19.20 -5.97 -14.44
C ASP A 12 -18.05 -6.49 -13.56
N GLU A 13 -18.22 -7.64 -12.90
CA GLU A 13 -17.19 -8.24 -12.06
C GLU A 13 -15.99 -8.76 -12.85
N THR A 14 -16.18 -9.16 -14.11
CA THR A 14 -15.08 -9.66 -14.95
C THR A 14 -14.09 -8.54 -15.27
N ASP A 15 -14.57 -7.34 -15.60
CA ASP A 15 -13.71 -6.20 -15.92
C ASP A 15 -12.97 -5.69 -14.68
N ASN A 16 -13.64 -5.65 -13.52
CA ASN A 16 -13.02 -5.29 -12.25
C ASN A 16 -11.92 -6.29 -11.85
N GLY A 17 -12.23 -7.60 -11.89
CA GLY A 17 -11.25 -8.64 -11.58
C GLY A 17 -10.05 -8.63 -12.53
N PHE A 18 -10.28 -8.35 -13.82
CA PHE A 18 -9.20 -8.19 -14.80
C PHE A 18 -8.30 -6.99 -14.46
N ALA A 19 -8.89 -5.83 -14.12
CA ALA A 19 -8.14 -4.63 -13.75
C ALA A 19 -7.27 -4.83 -12.50
N ASP A 20 -7.78 -5.53 -11.50
CA ASP A 20 -7.05 -5.84 -10.25
C ASP A 20 -5.87 -6.77 -10.51
N ILE A 21 -6.08 -7.88 -11.23
CA ILE A 21 -5.00 -8.81 -11.58
C ILE A 21 -3.95 -8.12 -12.46
N TYR A 22 -4.38 -7.33 -13.45
CA TYR A 22 -3.47 -6.64 -14.35
C TYR A 22 -2.61 -5.60 -13.61
N SER A 23 -3.23 -4.76 -12.77
CA SER A 23 -2.53 -3.73 -12.00
C SER A 23 -1.53 -4.33 -11.00
N ALA A 24 -1.89 -5.42 -10.33
CA ALA A 24 -0.98 -6.17 -9.46
C ALA A 24 0.18 -6.80 -10.26
N THR A 25 -0.12 -7.34 -11.44
CA THR A 25 0.89 -7.96 -12.32
C THR A 25 1.91 -6.93 -12.80
N VAL A 26 1.46 -5.78 -13.29
CA VAL A 26 2.34 -4.70 -13.74
C VAL A 26 3.16 -4.14 -12.57
N SER A 27 2.54 -3.99 -11.40
CA SER A 27 3.24 -3.54 -10.19
C SER A 27 4.39 -4.48 -9.80
N LEU A 28 4.15 -5.80 -9.78
CA LEU A 28 5.21 -6.79 -9.53
C LEU A 28 6.22 -6.88 -10.67
N GLN A 29 5.80 -6.70 -11.94
CA GLN A 29 6.70 -6.66 -13.09
C GLN A 29 7.67 -5.47 -12.99
N ASN A 30 7.19 -4.30 -12.57
CA ASN A 30 8.03 -3.13 -12.31
C ASN A 30 9.02 -3.40 -11.17
N MET A 31 8.66 -4.25 -10.21
CA MET A 31 9.58 -4.67 -9.16
C MET A 31 10.61 -5.70 -9.62
N TYR A 32 10.25 -6.62 -10.51
CA TYR A 32 11.11 -7.71 -10.98
C TYR A 32 11.14 -7.78 -12.51
N PRO A 33 11.77 -6.80 -13.18
CA PRO A 33 11.66 -6.64 -14.63
C PRO A 33 12.23 -7.81 -15.43
N LYS A 34 13.11 -8.62 -14.82
CA LYS A 34 13.74 -9.79 -15.45
C LYS A 34 12.82 -11.03 -15.50
N ARG A 35 11.66 -11.02 -14.85
CA ARG A 35 10.71 -12.15 -14.85
C ARG A 35 9.70 -11.99 -15.99
N LYS A 36 9.18 -13.13 -16.49
CA LYS A 36 8.15 -13.14 -17.55
C LYS A 36 6.79 -12.75 -16.94
N GLN A 37 6.14 -11.75 -17.52
CA GLN A 37 4.87 -11.20 -17.04
C GLN A 37 3.77 -12.26 -16.85
N TRP A 38 3.63 -13.21 -17.78
CA TRP A 38 2.62 -14.27 -17.68
C TRP A 38 2.78 -15.15 -16.44
N LYS A 39 4.00 -15.36 -15.95
CA LYS A 39 4.25 -16.13 -14.71
C LYS A 39 3.81 -15.37 -13.47
N ILE A 40 4.01 -14.05 -13.47
CA ILE A 40 3.57 -13.17 -12.38
C ILE A 40 2.04 -13.13 -12.36
N GLY A 41 1.41 -12.94 -13.51
CA GLY A 41 -0.05 -12.94 -13.62
C GLY A 41 -0.66 -14.26 -13.15
N LEU A 42 -0.12 -15.40 -13.60
CA LEU A 42 -0.59 -16.72 -13.17
C LEU A 42 -0.42 -16.93 -11.65
N MET A 43 0.66 -16.43 -11.05
CA MET A 43 0.87 -16.46 -9.61
C MET A 43 -0.18 -15.62 -8.85
N ILE A 44 -0.47 -14.40 -9.33
CA ILE A 44 -1.49 -13.53 -8.72
C ILE A 44 -2.87 -14.18 -8.82
N VAL A 45 -3.24 -14.75 -9.97
CA VAL A 45 -4.50 -15.48 -10.16
C VAL A 45 -4.59 -16.66 -9.21
N ALA A 46 -3.53 -17.46 -9.09
CA ALA A 46 -3.50 -18.60 -8.18
C ALA A 46 -3.66 -18.16 -6.71
N LEU A 47 -2.95 -17.10 -6.30
CA LEU A 47 -3.00 -16.58 -4.93
C LEU A 47 -4.36 -15.99 -4.58
N SER A 48 -4.91 -15.13 -5.45
CA SER A 48 -6.22 -14.49 -5.25
C SER A 48 -7.35 -15.52 -5.24
N THR A 49 -7.35 -16.47 -6.18
CA THR A 49 -8.31 -17.59 -6.19
C THR A 49 -8.21 -18.42 -4.91
N SER A 50 -6.99 -18.75 -4.46
CA SER A 50 -6.81 -19.49 -3.21
C SER A 50 -7.35 -18.72 -2.02
N LEU A 51 -7.09 -17.41 -1.92
CA LEU A 51 -7.62 -16.57 -0.85
C LEU A 51 -9.15 -16.52 -0.87
N ALA A 52 -9.75 -16.34 -2.06
CA ALA A 52 -11.19 -16.32 -2.25
C ALA A 52 -11.89 -17.62 -1.80
N LEU A 53 -11.21 -18.77 -1.91
CA LEU A 53 -11.74 -20.06 -1.44
C LEU A 53 -11.58 -20.27 0.07
N THR A 54 -10.63 -19.58 0.71
CA THR A 54 -10.31 -19.76 2.14
C THR A 54 -10.97 -18.73 3.06
N ILE A 55 -11.26 -17.52 2.57
CA ILE A 55 -11.81 -16.44 3.38
C ILE A 55 -13.33 -16.61 3.47
N GLU A 56 -13.82 -16.75 4.70
CA GLU A 56 -15.26 -16.82 4.95
C GLU A 56 -15.90 -15.43 4.88
N ILE A 57 -17.09 -15.33 4.27
CA ILE A 57 -17.82 -14.07 4.11
C ILE A 57 -18.11 -13.41 5.46
N ALA A 58 -18.29 -14.20 6.52
CA ALA A 58 -18.48 -13.69 7.87
C ALA A 58 -17.31 -12.83 8.38
N GLN A 59 -16.09 -13.05 7.88
CA GLN A 59 -14.88 -12.32 8.25
C GLN A 59 -14.54 -11.19 7.27
N TYR A 60 -15.43 -10.88 6.33
CA TYR A 60 -15.17 -9.86 5.30
C TYR A 60 -14.86 -8.49 5.92
N THR A 61 -15.53 -8.12 7.01
CA THR A 61 -15.23 -6.87 7.74
C THR A 61 -13.80 -6.84 8.28
N ASP A 62 -13.32 -7.92 8.88
CA ASP A 62 -11.95 -8.00 9.40
C ASP A 62 -10.93 -7.93 8.27
N PHE A 63 -11.22 -8.56 7.14
CA PHE A 63 -10.39 -8.44 5.94
C PHE A 63 -10.32 -6.99 5.43
N LEU A 64 -11.46 -6.28 5.37
CA LEU A 64 -11.50 -4.87 4.99
C LEU A 64 -10.72 -3.98 5.97
N LEU A 65 -10.82 -4.24 7.28
CA LEU A 65 -10.06 -3.52 8.29
C LEU A 65 -8.55 -3.76 8.15
N LEU A 66 -8.13 -4.99 7.83
CA LEU A 66 -6.73 -5.32 7.60
C LEU A 66 -6.16 -4.62 6.35
N ILE A 67 -6.95 -4.57 5.26
CA ILE A 67 -6.62 -3.77 4.07
C ILE A 67 -6.48 -2.30 4.45
N GLY A 68 -7.45 -1.73 5.18
CA GLY A 68 -7.38 -0.36 5.68
C GLY A 68 -6.11 -0.10 6.48
N ALA A 69 -5.79 -0.99 7.42
CA ALA A 69 -4.59 -0.92 8.25
C ALA A 69 -3.29 -0.89 7.42
N ALA A 70 -3.24 -1.63 6.31
CA ALA A 70 -2.09 -1.68 5.42
C ALA A 70 -1.96 -0.44 4.52
N PHE A 71 -3.06 0.03 3.92
CA PHE A 71 -3.01 1.09 2.91
C PHE A 71 -3.01 2.51 3.50
N ILE A 72 -3.77 2.77 4.56
CA ILE A 72 -3.92 4.12 5.14
C ILE A 72 -2.59 4.72 5.62
N PRO A 73 -1.71 4.00 6.35
CA PRO A 73 -0.42 4.54 6.76
C PRO A 73 0.50 4.88 5.59
N VAL A 74 0.40 4.13 4.47
CA VAL A 74 1.21 4.40 3.27
C VAL A 74 0.92 5.79 2.73
N PHE A 75 -0.36 6.18 2.68
CA PHE A 75 -0.74 7.54 2.29
C PHE A 75 -0.16 8.60 3.23
N GLY A 76 -0.14 8.35 4.54
CA GLY A 76 0.48 9.23 5.52
C GLY A 76 1.97 9.47 5.25
N VAL A 77 2.72 8.40 4.98
CA VAL A 77 4.15 8.48 4.62
C VAL A 77 4.37 9.21 3.30
N VAL A 78 3.59 8.89 2.27
CA VAL A 78 3.71 9.52 0.94
C VAL A 78 3.37 11.01 1.01
N PHE A 79 2.33 11.40 1.76
CA PHE A 79 2.00 12.81 1.96
C PHE A 79 3.10 13.56 2.70
N ALA A 80 3.67 12.95 3.74
CA ALA A 80 4.79 13.54 4.46
C ALA A 80 6.02 13.73 3.54
N ASP A 81 6.34 12.72 2.73
CA ASP A 81 7.45 12.80 1.77
C ASP A 81 7.22 13.91 0.74
N TYR A 82 6.04 13.91 0.12
CA TYR A 82 5.70 14.81 -0.97
C TYR A 82 5.60 16.26 -0.51
N PHE A 83 4.79 16.55 0.51
CA PHE A 83 4.51 17.93 0.92
C PHE A 83 5.57 18.53 1.84
N VAL A 84 6.13 17.76 2.77
CA VAL A 84 7.00 18.30 3.83
C VAL A 84 8.47 18.15 3.50
N ILE A 85 8.87 16.95 3.07
CA ILE A 85 10.28 16.56 2.95
C ILE A 85 10.87 16.98 1.60
N ARG A 86 10.15 16.72 0.50
CA ARG A 86 10.55 17.11 -0.86
C ARG A 86 9.88 18.40 -1.34
N ARG A 87 8.93 18.95 -0.56
CA ARG A 87 8.26 20.24 -0.84
C ARG A 87 7.72 20.34 -2.27
N ARG A 88 7.07 19.26 -2.75
CA ARG A 88 6.48 19.11 -4.09
C ARG A 88 7.48 19.11 -5.25
N ALA A 89 8.79 19.03 -4.99
CA ALA A 89 9.81 18.92 -6.03
C ALA A 89 10.21 17.44 -6.20
N TYR A 90 9.63 16.78 -7.20
CA TYR A 90 10.15 15.50 -7.72
C TYR A 90 10.71 15.75 -9.10
N SER A 91 11.93 15.27 -9.34
CA SER A 91 12.51 15.24 -10.68
C SER A 91 12.24 13.88 -11.34
N ALA A 92 12.23 13.81 -12.67
CA ALA A 92 12.06 12.54 -13.39
C ALA A 92 13.12 11.49 -12.99
N GLN A 93 14.33 11.94 -12.63
CA GLN A 93 15.41 11.07 -12.13
C GLN A 93 15.12 10.44 -10.77
N ASP A 94 14.23 11.00 -9.95
CA ASP A 94 13.85 10.42 -8.65
C ASP A 94 13.05 9.11 -8.82
N PHE A 95 12.36 8.94 -9.95
CA PHE A 95 11.55 7.74 -10.24
C PHE A 95 12.36 6.59 -10.84
N TYR A 96 13.53 6.91 -11.43
CA TYR A 96 14.44 5.93 -12.03
C TYR A 96 15.84 6.03 -11.39
N PRO A 97 15.97 5.78 -10.06
CA PRO A 97 17.26 5.86 -9.42
C PRO A 97 18.17 4.73 -9.92
N GLU A 98 19.43 5.04 -10.20
CA GLU A 98 20.46 4.06 -10.62
C GLU A 98 20.59 2.89 -9.63
N LYS A 99 20.36 3.18 -8.33
CA LYS A 99 20.34 2.18 -7.27
C LYS A 99 18.99 2.19 -6.56
N ARG A 100 18.39 1.02 -6.47
CA ARG A 100 17.17 0.81 -5.71
C ARG A 100 17.47 0.97 -4.21
N MET A 101 17.00 2.05 -3.60
CA MET A 101 17.20 2.32 -2.18
C MET A 101 15.92 2.07 -1.41
N ILE A 102 15.98 1.16 -0.43
CA ILE A 102 14.87 0.91 0.48
C ILE A 102 14.93 1.97 1.59
N ASN A 103 13.87 2.76 1.73
CA ASN A 103 13.76 3.74 2.80
C ASN A 103 13.26 3.06 4.08
N ILE A 104 14.19 2.69 4.96
CA ILE A 104 13.88 2.02 6.24
C ILE A 104 13.01 2.93 7.13
N ILE A 105 13.21 4.25 7.09
CA ILE A 105 12.40 5.21 7.86
C ILE A 105 10.94 5.17 7.39
N ALA A 106 10.69 5.08 6.09
CA ALA A 106 9.35 4.92 5.53
C ALA A 106 8.69 3.63 6.04
N ILE A 107 9.41 2.51 6.05
CA ILE A 107 8.92 1.21 6.53
C ILE A 107 8.56 1.27 8.02
N ILE A 108 9.44 1.84 8.85
CA ILE A 108 9.19 1.96 10.30
C ILE A 108 7.96 2.85 10.55
N SER A 109 7.86 3.99 9.85
CA SER A 109 6.75 4.93 10.00
C SER A 109 5.42 4.30 9.56
N TRP A 110 5.44 3.53 8.47
CA TRP A 110 4.31 2.73 8.03
C TRP A 110 3.89 1.69 9.08
N ALA A 111 4.85 0.94 9.63
CA ALA A 111 4.58 -0.08 10.65
C ALA A 111 3.95 0.52 11.92
N LEU A 112 4.41 1.70 12.35
CA LEU A 112 3.80 2.42 13.47
C LEU A 112 2.35 2.81 13.18
N GLY A 113 2.07 3.32 11.98
CA GLY A 113 0.69 3.62 11.56
C GLY A 113 -0.17 2.37 11.44
N PHE A 114 0.38 1.25 10.95
CA PHE A 114 -0.32 -0.04 10.85
C PHE A 114 -0.76 -0.52 12.24
N VAL A 115 0.18 -0.56 13.20
CA VAL A 115 -0.09 -0.95 14.59
C VAL A 115 -1.13 -0.03 15.22
N THR A 116 -1.04 1.27 14.95
CA THR A 116 -2.03 2.25 15.43
C THR A 116 -3.42 1.95 14.86
N TYR A 117 -3.54 1.72 13.54
CA TYR A 117 -4.82 1.40 12.94
C TYR A 117 -5.41 0.14 13.57
N TYR A 118 -4.60 -0.91 13.69
CA TYR A 118 -5.01 -2.17 14.28
C TYR A 118 -5.50 -1.98 15.72
N TYR A 119 -4.77 -1.22 16.53
CA TYR A 119 -5.13 -0.93 17.92
C TYR A 119 -6.49 -0.20 18.03
N PHE A 120 -6.70 0.86 17.25
CA PHE A 120 -7.94 1.63 17.31
C PHE A 120 -9.15 0.89 16.71
N ALA A 121 -8.95 0.22 15.57
CA ALA A 121 -10.02 -0.47 14.87
C ALA A 121 -10.48 -1.74 15.60
N TYR A 122 -9.55 -2.54 16.15
CA TYR A 122 -9.89 -3.82 16.78
C TYR A 122 -10.11 -3.74 18.29
N ILE A 123 -9.39 -2.87 19.02
CA ILE A 123 -9.49 -2.82 20.49
C ILE A 123 -10.54 -1.81 20.95
N TYR A 124 -10.57 -0.63 20.33
CA TYR A 124 -11.49 0.44 20.72
C TYR A 124 -12.75 0.50 19.86
N ALA A 125 -12.80 -0.23 18.74
CA ALA A 125 -13.87 -0.14 17.75
C ALA A 125 -14.16 1.31 17.31
N VAL A 126 -13.14 2.17 17.33
CA VAL A 126 -13.20 3.56 16.87
C VAL A 126 -12.44 3.67 15.54
N GLY A 127 -12.83 4.60 14.67
CA GLY A 127 -12.18 4.82 13.38
C GLY A 127 -10.66 5.03 13.50
N GLY A 128 -9.87 4.02 13.12
CA GLY A 128 -8.40 4.02 13.17
C GLY A 128 -7.73 4.79 12.03
N THR A 129 -8.49 5.26 11.04
CA THR A 129 -7.98 5.90 9.82
C THR A 129 -7.20 7.18 10.10
N LEU A 130 -7.80 8.14 10.80
CA LEU A 130 -7.15 9.43 11.07
C LEU A 130 -5.94 9.29 12.01
N PRO A 131 -6.01 8.55 13.14
CA PRO A 131 -4.85 8.35 14.01
C PRO A 131 -3.69 7.65 13.30
N SER A 132 -3.98 6.60 12.53
CA SER A 132 -2.97 5.85 11.77
C SER A 132 -2.23 6.72 10.75
N LEU A 133 -2.99 7.49 9.97
CA LEU A 133 -2.45 8.41 8.98
C LEU A 133 -1.58 9.48 9.64
N ALA A 134 -2.06 10.08 10.74
CA ALA A 134 -1.33 11.10 11.48
C ALA A 134 -0.02 10.56 12.07
N ILE A 135 -0.03 9.38 12.69
CA ILE A 135 1.17 8.77 13.26
C ILE A 135 2.19 8.44 12.17
N ALA A 136 1.77 7.84 11.06
CA ALA A 136 2.66 7.55 9.93
C ALA A 136 3.28 8.84 9.34
N PHE A 137 2.48 9.90 9.20
CA PHE A 137 2.95 11.19 8.72
C PHE A 137 3.97 11.83 9.68
N ILE A 138 3.62 11.95 10.96
CA ILE A 138 4.45 12.61 11.97
C ILE A 138 5.76 11.84 12.17
N SER A 139 5.69 10.52 12.34
CA SER A 139 6.89 9.69 12.51
C SER A 139 7.84 9.80 11.32
N TYR A 140 7.32 9.74 10.08
CA TYR A 140 8.15 9.89 8.89
C TYR A 140 8.81 11.27 8.82
N THR A 141 8.06 12.35 9.07
CA THR A 141 8.62 13.71 9.01
C THR A 141 9.71 13.93 10.07
N LEU A 142 9.52 13.44 11.29
CA LEU A 142 10.50 13.61 12.37
C LEU A 142 11.78 12.82 12.10
N LEU A 143 11.65 11.54 11.75
CA LEU A 143 12.78 10.65 11.51
C LEU A 143 13.57 11.04 10.24
N SER A 144 12.90 11.45 9.17
CA SER A 144 13.58 11.90 7.95
C SER A 144 14.29 13.25 8.14
N ARG A 145 13.75 14.15 8.98
CA ARG A 145 14.42 15.40 9.34
C ARG A 145 15.66 15.16 10.20
N SER A 146 15.59 14.25 11.17
CA SER A 146 16.75 13.93 12.01
C SER A 146 17.86 13.26 11.20
N GLU A 147 17.53 12.34 10.30
CA GLU A 147 18.51 11.69 9.42
C GLU A 147 19.21 12.70 8.50
N ARG A 148 18.46 13.63 7.89
CA ARG A 148 19.03 14.69 7.03
C ARG A 148 19.95 15.63 7.79
N LYS A 149 19.59 16.00 9.03
CA LYS A 149 20.45 16.83 9.89
C LYS A 149 21.75 16.09 10.23
N TRP A 150 21.66 14.81 10.59
CA TRP A 150 22.83 13.99 10.91
C TRP A 150 23.79 13.86 9.72
N LYS A 151 23.28 13.58 8.51
CA LYS A 151 24.10 13.51 7.30
C LYS A 151 24.79 14.85 6.94
N ARG A 152 24.11 15.98 7.16
CA ARG A 152 24.70 17.32 6.96
C ARG A 152 25.76 17.69 7.99
N SER A 153 25.70 17.13 9.20
CA SER A 153 26.72 17.37 10.23
C SER A 153 28.00 16.55 10.00
N GLN A 154 27.96 15.53 9.15
CA GLN A 154 29.11 14.68 8.81
C GLN A 154 29.73 15.00 7.44
N SER A 155 29.13 15.89 6.65
CA SER A 155 29.74 16.39 5.43
C SER A 155 30.78 17.47 5.78
N PRO A 156 32.07 17.28 5.42
CA PRO A 156 33.15 18.23 5.67
C PRO A 156 32.99 19.55 4.89
#